data_AF-A0A537J2X8-F1
#
_entry.id   AF-A0A537J2X8-F1
#
_cell.length_a   1.000
_cell.length_b   1.000
_cell.length_c   1.000
_cell.angle_alpha   90.00
_cell.angle_beta   90.00
_cell.angle_gamma   90.00
#
_symmetry.space_group_name_H-M   'P 1'
#
loop_
_entity.id
_entity.type
_entity.pdbx_description
1 polymer ?
#
loop_
_entity_poly.entity_id
_entity_poly.type
_entity_poly.pdbx_seq_one_letter_code
_entity_poly.pdbx_strand_id
1 'polypeptide(L)' 'MIWGARTAFVVALTVVASAVAVALLLGSLSGFYGGWIDEIVMRVTDIFLAFPGLILAVVIVAVLGQNVRNAVIAIAAVE' A
#
# COMPACT_ATOMS: atom_id res chain seq x y z
N MET A 1 -24.15 -8.46 -12.44
CA MET A 1 -22.79 -7.91 -12.65
C MET A 1 -22.50 -6.63 -11.86
N ILE A 2 -23.48 -5.77 -11.55
CA ILE A 2 -23.27 -4.47 -10.87
C ILE A 2 -22.93 -4.60 -9.37
N TRP A 3 -23.31 -5.70 -8.71
CA TRP A 3 -23.07 -5.89 -7.27
C TRP A 3 -21.59 -5.92 -6.88
N GLY A 4 -20.73 -6.53 -7.71
CA GLY A 4 -19.29 -6.53 -7.48
C GLY A 4 -18.63 -5.17 -7.73
N ALA A 5 -19.25 -4.33 -8.57
CA ALA A 5 -18.72 -3.00 -8.86
C ALA A 5 -18.78 -2.08 -7.64
N ARG A 6 -19.86 -2.16 -6.84
CA ARG A 6 -19.99 -1.36 -5.61
C ARG A 6 -18.90 -1.68 -4.61
N THR A 7 -18.64 -2.97 -4.36
CA THR A 7 -17.58 -3.40 -3.44
C THR A 7 -16.19 -3.09 -3.98
N ALA A 8 -15.92 -3.35 -5.26
CA ALA A 8 -14.64 -3.00 -5.88
C ALA A 8 -14.35 -1.50 -5.82
N PHE A 9 -15.37 -0.65 -6.05
CA PHE A 9 -15.23 0.80 -6.01
C PHE A 9 -14.90 1.30 -4.60
N VAL A 10 -15.60 0.80 -3.58
CA VAL A 10 -15.33 1.17 -2.17
C VAL A 10 -13.94 0.72 -1.76
N VAL A 11 -13.53 -0.49 -2.15
CA VAL A 11 -12.18 -1.01 -1.87
C VAL A 11 -11.13 -0.13 -2.53
N ALA A 12 -11.22 0.10 -3.84
CA ALA A 12 -10.24 0.89 -4.59
C ALA A 12 -10.13 2.31 -4.04
N LEU A 13 -11.26 2.98 -3.77
CA LEU A 13 -11.25 4.33 -3.21
C LEU A 13 -10.58 4.39 -1.84
N THR A 14 -10.88 3.42 -0.96
CA THR A 14 -10.32 3.39 0.40
C THR A 14 -8.81 3.15 0.35
N VAL A 15 -8.36 2.20 -0.46
CA VAL A 15 -6.95 1.87 -0.67
C VAL A 15 -6.21 3.10 -1.17
N VAL A 16 -6.64 3.68 -2.31
CA VAL A 16 -5.95 4.81 -2.95
C VAL A 16 -5.94 6.03 -2.03
N ALA A 17 -7.04 6.36 -1.36
CA ALA A 17 -7.07 7.49 -0.43
C ALA A 17 -6.09 7.30 0.73
N SER A 18 -5.99 6.09 1.29
CA SER A 18 -5.04 5.78 2.36
C SER A 18 -3.59 5.81 1.89
N ALA A 19 -3.29 5.21 0.73
CA ALA A 19 -1.96 5.17 0.15
C ALA A 19 -1.45 6.58 -0.15
N VAL A 20 -2.29 7.40 -0.81
CA VAL A 20 -1.97 8.79 -1.14
C VAL A 20 -1.68 9.59 0.14
N ALA A 21 -2.51 9.45 1.18
CA ALA A 21 -2.28 10.16 2.44
C ALA A 21 -0.93 9.79 3.08
N VAL A 22 -0.60 8.49 3.13
CA VAL A 22 0.66 8.02 3.73
C VAL A 22 1.87 8.41 2.87
N ALA A 23 1.79 8.19 1.56
CA ALA A 23 2.86 8.52 0.61
C ALA A 23 3.15 10.03 0.59
N LEU A 24 2.11 10.88 0.63
CA LEU A 24 2.29 12.33 0.73
C LEU A 24 2.99 12.73 2.02
N LEU A 25 2.59 12.16 3.17
CA LEU A 25 3.22 12.47 4.44
C LEU A 25 4.69 12.05 4.46
N LEU A 26 4.99 10.81 4.06
CA LEU A 26 6.36 10.30 4.06
C LEU A 26 7.24 10.99 3.00
N GLY A 27 6.72 11.19 1.79
CA GLY A 27 7.44 11.85 0.70
C GLY A 27 7.66 13.34 0.93
N SER A 28 6.71 14.03 1.57
CA SER A 28 6.92 15.43 1.96
C SER A 28 7.93 15.56 3.10
N LEU A 29 7.92 14.63 4.07
CA LEU A 29 8.92 14.59 5.14
C LEU A 29 10.32 14.31 4.59
N SER A 30 10.49 13.33 3.71
CA SER A 30 11.80 13.04 3.09
C SER A 30 12.27 14.20 2.22
N GLY A 31 11.38 14.78 1.41
CA GLY A 31 11.68 15.90 0.53
C GLY A 31 11.98 17.22 1.26
N PHE A 32 11.41 17.45 2.45
CA PHE A 32 11.62 18.68 3.21
C PHE A 32 12.87 18.63 4.09
N TYR A 33 13.08 17.53 4.82
CA TYR A 33 14.19 17.42 5.77
C TYR A 33 15.47 16.86 5.13
N GLY A 34 15.35 16.02 4.10
CA GLY A 34 16.48 15.32 3.51
C GLY A 34 17.29 14.46 4.50
N GLY A 35 18.48 14.04 4.10
CA GLY A 35 19.44 13.37 4.97
C GLY A 35 19.01 11.96 5.40
N TRP A 36 19.11 11.64 6.70
CA TRP A 36 18.81 10.29 7.20
C TRP A 36 17.34 9.88 7.08
N ILE A 37 16.39 10.83 7.12
CA ILE A 37 14.97 10.52 6.93
C ILE A 37 14.74 10.03 5.49
N ASP A 38 15.33 10.73 4.52
CA ASP A 38 15.26 10.35 3.11
C ASP A 38 15.90 8.98 2.86
N GLU A 39 17.10 8.73 3.40
CA GLU A 39 17.76 7.43 3.29
C GLU A 39 16.92 6.28 3.87
N ILE A 40 16.25 6.47 5.01
CA ILE A 40 15.38 5.45 5.59
C ILE A 40 14.15 5.22 4.71
N VAL A 41 13.49 6.29 4.26
CA VAL A 41 12.30 6.20 3.40
C VAL A 41 12.64 5.52 2.07
N MET A 42 13.77 5.87 1.46
CA MET A 42 14.27 5.22 0.25
C MET A 42 14.56 3.74 0.49
N ARG A 43 15.23 3.37 1.59
CA ARG A 43 15.51 1.95 1.90
C ARG A 43 14.24 1.12 2.09
N VAL A 44 13.24 1.67 2.78
CA VAL A 44 11.96 0.99 2.93
C VAL A 44 11.32 0.80 1.56
N THR A 45 11.30 1.84 0.73
CA THR A 45 10.74 1.80 -0.62
C THR A 45 11.46 0.76 -1.49
N ASP A 46 12.79 0.72 -1.46
CA ASP A 46 13.59 -0.25 -2.21
C ASP A 46 13.29 -1.69 -1.81
N ILE A 47 13.03 -1.96 -0.52
CA ILE A 47 12.62 -3.29 -0.05
C ILE A 47 11.27 -3.70 -0.65
N PHE A 48 10.29 -2.79 -0.68
CA PHE A 48 8.99 -3.08 -1.30
C PHE A 48 9.10 -3.28 -2.81
N LEU A 49 9.90 -2.47 -3.50
CA LEU A 49 10.13 -2.56 -4.95
C LEU A 49 10.94 -3.80 -5.37
N ALA A 50 11.75 -4.37 -4.48
CA ALA A 50 12.50 -5.59 -4.75
C ALA A 50 11.61 -6.82 -4.97
N PHE A 51 10.39 -6.81 -4.43
CA PHE A 51 9.42 -7.89 -4.61
C PHE A 51 8.37 -7.49 -5.64
N PRO A 52 7.93 -8.43 -6.51
CA PRO A 52 6.77 -8.18 -7.37
C PRO A 52 5.52 -7.90 -6.50
N GLY A 53 4.91 -6.73 -6.64
CA GLY A 53 3.83 -6.27 -5.77
C GLY A 53 2.67 -7.26 -5.62
N LEU A 54 2.25 -7.89 -6.73
CA LEU A 54 1.20 -8.92 -6.71
C LEU A 54 1.56 -10.12 -5.82
N ILE A 55 2.82 -10.57 -5.86
CA ILE A 55 3.27 -11.71 -5.05
C ILE A 55 3.25 -11.32 -3.58
N LEU A 56 3.76 -10.14 -3.25
CA LEU A 56 3.79 -9.63 -1.88
C LEU A 56 2.37 -9.50 -1.32
N ALA A 57 1.43 -8.94 -2.09
CA ALA A 57 0.04 -8.81 -1.69
C ALA A 57 -0.62 -10.17 -1.41
N VAL A 58 -0.44 -11.16 -2.29
CA VAL A 58 -1.00 -12.51 -2.10
C VAL A 58 -0.42 -13.19 -0.85
N VAL A 59 0.88 -13.06 -0.60
CA VAL A 59 1.54 -13.59 0.61
C VAL A 59 0.96 -12.94 1.87
N ILE A 60 0.81 -11.61 1.88
CA ILE A 60 0.23 -10.88 3.01
C ILE A 60 -1.20 -11.35 3.28
N VAL A 61 -2.04 -11.50 2.25
CA VAL A 61 -3.41 -12.03 2.39
C VAL A 61 -3.42 -13.46 2.92
N ALA A 62 -2.51 -14.31 2.45
CA ALA A 62 -2.39 -15.68 2.90
C ALA A 62 -2.05 -15.76 4.40
N VAL A 63 -1.20 -14.85 4.89
CA VAL A 63 -0.80 -14.78 6.31
C VAL A 63 -1.92 -14.20 7.20
N LEU A 64 -2.57 -13.12 6.75
CA LEU A 64 -3.64 -12.46 7.52
C LEU A 64 -4.97 -13.25 7.51
N GLY A 65 -5.17 -14.12 6.52
CA GLY A 65 -6.37 -14.90 6.30
C GLY A 65 -7.24 -14.36 5.16
N GLN A 66 -7.95 -15.26 4.47
CA GLN A 66 -8.75 -14.92 3.29
C GLN A 66 -10.07 -14.24 3.63
N ASN A 67 -10.05 -12.91 3.71
CA ASN A 67 -11.26 -12.07 3.72
C ASN A 67 -11.01 -10.75 2.98
N VAL A 68 -12.10 -10.07 2.59
CA VAL A 68 -12.03 -8.81 1.82
C VAL A 68 -11.27 -7.71 2.57
N ARG A 69 -11.39 -7.65 3.89
CA ARG A 69 -10.71 -6.63 4.72
C ARG A 69 -9.19 -6.84 4.71
N ASN A 70 -8.74 -8.08 4.78
CA ASN A 70 -7.32 -8.42 4.74
C ASN A 70 -6.74 -8.20 3.34
N ALA A 71 -7.53 -8.46 2.29
CA ALA A 71 -7.16 -8.10 0.92
C ALA A 71 -6.98 -6.59 0.77
N VAL A 72 -7.90 -5.78 1.33
CA VAL A 72 -7.77 -4.31 1.35
C VAL A 72 -6.48 -3.87 2.04
N ILE A 73 -6.18 -4.43 3.23
CA ILE A 73 -4.96 -4.09 3.98
C ILE A 73 -3.71 -4.49 3.20
N ALA A 74 -3.72 -5.67 2.59
CA ALA A 74 -2.58 -6.15 1.80
C ALA A 74 -2.30 -5.26 0.59
N ILE A 75 -3.35 -4.89 -0.15
CA ILE A 75 -3.20 -4.03 -1.33
C ILE A 75 -2.73 -2.63 -0.90
N ALA A 76 -3.31 -2.04 0.14
CA ALA A 76 -2.92 -0.72 0.64
C ALA A 76 -1.51 -0.65 1.24
N ALA A 77 -0.91 -1.79 1.59
CA ALA A 77 0.47 -1.84 2.07
C ALA A 77 1.49 -1.93 0.92
N VAL A 78 1.05 -2.32 -0.27
CA VAL A 78 1.90 -2.58 -1.44
C VAL A 78 1.78 -1.47 -2.48
N GLU A 79 0.59 -0.88 -2.62
CA GLU A 79 0.24 0.20 -3.55
C GLU A 79 0.05 1.53 -2.80
#